data_AF-A0A2W6ZMG7-F1
#
_entry.id   AF-A0A2W6ZMG7-F1
#
_cell.length_a   1.000
_cell.length_b   1.000
_cell.length_c   1.000
_cell.angle_alpha   90.00
_cell.angle_beta   90.00
_cell.angle_gamma   90.00
#
_symmetry.space_group_name_H-M   'P 1'
#
loop_
_entity.id
_entity.type
_entity.pdbx_description
1 polymer ?
#
loop_
_entity_poly.entity_id
_entity_poly.type
_entity_poly.pdbx_seq_one_letter_code
_entity_poly.pdbx_strand_id
1 'polypeptide(L)' 'METLEFIIYPDGRVEERVTGIIGASCAEVTSKIEAKLGVVVHTELTSENFASKCSASQSATQFDYVGDDISSFSQW' A
#
# COMPACT_ATOMS: atom_id res chain seq x y z
N MET A 1 11.54 2.23 2.61
CA MET A 1 12.64 1.43 2.07
C MET A 1 12.10 0.02 1.93
N GLU A 2 12.27 -0.60 0.76
CA GLU A 2 11.78 -1.95 0.46
C GLU A 2 12.88 -2.97 0.78
N THR A 3 12.55 -4.07 1.43
CA THR A 3 13.51 -5.08 1.89
C THR A 3 12.96 -6.49 1.65
N LEU A 4 13.78 -7.35 1.03
CA LEU A 4 13.55 -8.79 0.93
C LEU A 4 14.61 -9.52 1.76
N GLU A 5 14.17 -10.30 2.74
CA GLU A 5 15.02 -11.12 3.60
C GLU A 5 14.76 -12.61 3.33
N PHE A 6 15.84 -13.38 3.23
CA PHE A 6 15.80 -14.83 3.06
C PHE A 6 16.50 -15.50 4.24
N ILE A 7 15.76 -16.36 4.96
CA ILE A 7 16.30 -17.17 6.05
C ILE A 7 16.41 -18.60 5.54
N ILE A 8 17.64 -19.10 5.43
CA ILE A 8 17.92 -20.47 4.98
C ILE A 8 18.18 -21.32 6.21
N TYR A 9 17.34 -22.34 6.41
CA TYR A 9 17.46 -23.27 7.51
C TYR A 9 18.39 -24.44 7.15
N PRO A 10 19.08 -25.07 8.13
CA PRO A 10 19.95 -26.23 7.88
C PRO A 10 19.24 -27.45 7.30
N ASP A 11 17.92 -27.53 7.46
CA ASP A 11 17.06 -28.58 6.89
C ASP A 11 16.67 -28.31 5.42
N GLY A 12 17.18 -27.23 4.82
CA GLY A 12 16.95 -26.86 3.43
C GLY A 12 15.68 -26.04 3.20
N ARG A 13 14.93 -25.67 4.24
CA ARG A 13 13.80 -24.75 4.11
C ARG A 13 14.29 -23.32 3.91
N VAL A 14 13.55 -22.55 3.11
CA VAL A 14 13.79 -21.12 2.89
C VAL A 14 12.54 -20.36 3.31
N GLU A 15 12.69 -19.42 4.22
CA GLU A 15 11.64 -18.46 4.59
C GLU A 15 11.95 -17.12 3.92
N GLU A 16 10.95 -16.58 3.22
CA GLU A 16 11.01 -15.28 2.56
C GLU A 16 10.18 -14.27 3.33
N ARG A 17 10.78 -13.13 3.67
CA ARG A 17 10.12 -12.00 4.33
C ARG A 17 10.21 -10.75 3.46
N VAL A 18 9.06 -10.26 3.02
CA VAL A 18 8.95 -9.04 2.21
C VAL A 18 8.40 -7.92 3.08
N THR A 19 9.12 -6.80 3.15
CA THR A 19 8.68 -5.62 3.91
C THR A 19 8.84 -4.35 3.07
N GLY A 20 7.98 -3.35 3.35
CA GLY A 20 8.03 -2.06 2.69
C GLY A 20 7.41 -2.00 1.29
N ILE A 21 6.96 -3.13 0.72
CA ILE A 21 6.19 -3.18 -0.53
C ILE A 21 4.69 -3.16 -0.19
N ILE A 22 3.97 -2.17 -0.72
CA ILE A 22 2.54 -1.94 -0.42
C ILE A 22 1.67 -2.50 -1.53
N GLY A 23 0.64 -3.27 -1.16
CA GLY A 23 -0.40 -3.78 -2.06
C GLY A 23 0.04 -4.97 -2.92
N ALA A 24 -0.73 -5.24 -3.99
CA ALA A 24 -0.58 -6.44 -4.84
C ALA A 24 0.78 -6.56 -5.55
N SER A 25 1.57 -5.47 -5.61
CA SER A 25 2.93 -5.52 -6.13
C SER A 25 3.85 -6.42 -5.30
N CYS A 26 3.54 -6.64 -4.02
CA CYS A 26 4.25 -7.59 -3.17
C CYS A 26 4.12 -9.00 -3.76
N ALA A 27 2.88 -9.47 -3.96
CA ALA A 27 2.58 -10.82 -4.45
C ALA A 27 3.20 -11.12 -5.83
N GLU A 28 3.27 -10.14 -6.73
CA GLU A 28 3.86 -10.33 -8.06
C GLU A 28 5.37 -10.53 -8.02
N VAL A 29 6.05 -9.88 -7.06
CA VAL A 29 7.49 -10.03 -6.85
C VAL A 29 7.78 -11.39 -6.22
N THR A 30 7.03 -11.77 -5.17
CA THR A 30 7.19 -13.07 -4.49
C THR A 30 6.95 -14.22 -5.46
N SER A 31 5.91 -14.15 -6.30
CA SER A 31 5.55 -15.25 -7.22
C SER A 31 6.69 -15.64 -8.18
N LYS A 32 7.46 -14.68 -8.68
CA LYS A 32 8.61 -14.95 -9.57
C LYS A 32 9.79 -15.58 -8.84
N ILE A 33 9.91 -15.31 -7.55
CA ILE A 33 10.98 -15.81 -6.69
C ILE A 33 10.64 -17.22 -6.20
N GLU A 34 9.41 -17.43 -5.73
CA GLU A 34 8.86 -18.72 -5.32
C GLU A 34 9.00 -19.77 -6.43
N ALA A 35 8.69 -19.40 -7.68
CA ALA A 35 8.85 -20.29 -8.84
C ALA A 35 10.31 -20.76 -9.06
N LYS A 36 11.30 -20.01 -8.58
CA LYS A 36 12.72 -20.38 -8.65
C LYS A 36 13.22 -21.12 -7.42
N LEU A 37 12.62 -20.87 -6.25
CA LEU A 37 13.02 -21.49 -4.98
C LEU A 37 12.38 -22.88 -4.78
N GLY A 38 11.22 -23.15 -5.37
CA GLY A 38 10.62 -24.49 -5.36
C GLY A 38 9.11 -24.47 -5.11
N VAL A 39 8.65 -25.33 -4.18
CA VAL A 39 7.23 -25.45 -3.82
C VAL A 39 6.96 -24.66 -2.56
N VAL A 40 5.98 -23.75 -2.62
CA VAL A 40 5.53 -22.99 -1.46
C VAL A 40 4.69 -23.88 -0.55
N VAL A 41 5.15 -24.04 0.69
CA VAL A 41 4.45 -24.87 1.69
C VAL A 41 3.51 -24.03 2.55
N HIS A 42 3.83 -22.75 2.74
CA HIS A 42 3.06 -21.83 3.56
C HIS A 42 3.26 -20.38 3.10
N THR A 43 2.18 -19.60 3.12
CA THR A 43 2.18 -18.16 2.82
C THR A 43 1.32 -17.45 3.85
N GLU A 44 1.83 -16.35 4.40
CA GLU A 44 1.11 -15.49 5.32
C GLU A 44 1.13 -14.04 4.80
N LEU A 45 -0.05 -13.43 4.70
CA LEU A 45 -0.18 -12.06 4.20
C LEU A 45 -0.06 -11.07 5.37
N THR A 46 0.79 -10.07 5.23
CA THR A 46 0.93 -8.99 6.23
C THR A 46 -0.06 -7.85 5.98
N SER A 47 -0.21 -6.95 6.94
CA SER A 47 -1.10 -5.78 6.81
C SER A 47 -0.73 -4.88 5.63
N GLU A 48 0.54 -4.81 5.24
CA GLU A 48 1.03 -4.07 4.08
C GLU A 48 0.46 -4.58 2.74
N ASN A 49 0.14 -5.88 2.65
CA ASN A 49 -0.51 -6.45 1.48
C ASN A 49 -1.94 -5.91 1.28
N PHE A 50 -2.64 -5.61 2.38
CA PHE A 50 -4.01 -5.07 2.36
C PHE A 50 -4.05 -3.54 2.32
N ALA A 51 -2.92 -2.87 2.55
CA ALA A 51 -2.83 -1.43 2.48
C ALA A 51 -3.03 -0.96 1.03
N SER A 52 -4.15 -0.27 0.79
CA SER A 52 -4.38 0.46 -0.45
C SER A 52 -3.54 1.74 -0.43
N LYS A 53 -2.80 2.04 -1.50
CA LYS A 53 -2.20 3.38 -1.67
C LYS A 53 -3.34 4.39 -1.75
N CYS A 54 -3.74 4.96 -0.60
CA CYS A 54 -4.67 6.07 -0.55
C CYS A 54 -4.00 7.25 -1.24
N SER A 55 -4.25 7.40 -2.53
CA SER A 55 -3.87 8.59 -3.28
C SER A 55 -4.82 9.67 -2.80
N ALA A 56 -4.45 10.38 -1.74
CA ALA A 56 -5.15 11.58 -1.32
C ALA A 56 -5.00 12.60 -2.47
N SER A 57 -5.92 12.56 -3.44
CA SER A 57 -6.15 13.66 -4.37
C SER A 57 -6.67 14.81 -3.51
N GLN A 58 -5.76 15.63 -3.01
CA GLN A 58 -6.07 16.92 -2.43
C GLN A 58 -6.56 17.82 -3.56
N SER A 59 -7.81 17.62 -3.98
CA SER A 59 -8.52 18.59 -4.79
C SER A 59 -8.83 19.76 -3.85
N ALA A 60 -7.89 20.70 -3.77
CA ALA A 60 -8.09 21.96 -3.09
C ALA A 60 -9.18 22.75 -3.84
N THR A 61 -10.43 22.65 -3.39
CA THR A 61 -11.50 23.53 -3.87
C THR A 61 -11.26 24.92 -3.28
N GLN A 62 -10.47 25.72 -3.99
CA GLN A 62 -10.29 27.14 -3.69
C GLN A 62 -11.61 27.86 -3.96
N PHE A 63 -12.33 28.22 -2.90
CA PHE A 63 -13.46 29.11 -2.98
C PHE A 63 -12.95 30.56 -2.96
N ASP A 64 -12.76 31.15 -4.14
CA ASP A 64 -12.58 32.60 -4.28
C ASP A 64 -13.95 33.28 -4.17
N TYR A 65 -14.40 33.56 -2.95
CA TYR A 65 -15.48 34.53 -2.74
C TYR A 65 -14.88 35.93 -2.85
N VAL A 66 -14.96 36.52 -4.05
CA VAL A 66 -14.82 37.96 -4.24
C VAL A 66 -16.04 38.59 -3.56
N GLY A 67 -15.77 39.42 -2.54
CA GLY A 67 -16.82 40.15 -1.85
C GLY A 67 -17.55 41.11 -2.78
N ASP A 68 -18.88 40.99 -2.81
CA ASP A 68 -19.80 42.09 -3.06
C ASP A 68 -21.18 41.70 -2.51
N ASP A 69 -21.81 42.64 -1.81
CA ASP A 69 -23.21 42.62 -1.36
C ASP A 69 -23.69 41.57 -0.32
N ILE A 70 -23.39 41.84 0.96
CA ILE A 70 -24.32 41.45 2.05
C ILE A 70 -25.34 42.57 2.22
N SER A 71 -26.37 42.54 1.38
CA SER A 71 -27.55 43.41 1.50
C SER A 71 -28.86 42.64 1.37
N SER A 72 -28.96 41.40 1.85
CA SER A 72 -30.29 40.80 2.05
C SER A 72 -30.27 39.56 2.94
N PHE A 73 -30.37 39.75 4.25
CA PHE A 73 -30.94 38.70 5.10
C PHE A 73 -31.52 39.23 6.41
N SER A 74 -32.50 40.13 6.29
CA SER A 74 -33.51 40.32 7.33
C SER A 74 -34.73 39.49 6.95
N GLN A 75 -34.83 38.22 7.39
CA GLN A 75 -36.13 37.52 7.58
C GLN A 75 -36.01 36.06 8.05
N TRP A 76 -35.76 35.86 9.34
CA TRP A 76 -36.30 34.79 10.23
C TRP A 76 -35.63 34.86 11.60
#